data_AF-A0A8U0W402-F1
#
_entry.id   AF-A0A8U0W402-F1
#
_cell.length_a   1.000
_cell.length_b   1.000
_cell.length_c   1.000
_cell.angle_alpha   90.00
_cell.angle_beta   90.00
_cell.angle_gamma   90.00
#
_symmetry.space_group_name_H-M   'P 1'
#
loop_
_entity.id
_entity.type
_entity.pdbx_description
1 polymer ?
#
loop_
_entity_poly.entity_id
_entity_poly.type
_entity_poly.pdbx_seq_one_letter_code
_entity_poly.pdbx_strand_id
1 'polypeptide(L)'
;MASNKIDDCNDAQVAINDLPITFKVKYIGSEVARGLWGIKYTRRPVDIMVGAAKNLPPNKTLPICELKVSVDGVNLEIISPKASINHWNYPIDTISYGVQDLVYTRVFAMILVKDDHCSHPFEVHAFVCDSRAMARKLTYALAAAFQDYSRRVRENGEIQNDKITPTRQKFAIDLRSPEELAAGVDDETEA
;
A
#
# COMPACT_ATOMS: atom_id res chain seq x y z
N MET A 1 -41.03 13.40 17.36
CA MET A 1 -39.81 14.09 16.90
C MET A 1 -38.62 13.37 17.51
N ALA A 2 -37.97 12.49 16.77
CA ALA A 2 -36.76 11.80 17.22
C ALA A 2 -35.67 12.12 16.20
N SER A 3 -34.60 12.74 16.69
CA SER A 3 -33.51 13.33 15.94
C SER A 3 -32.83 12.31 15.02
N ASN A 4 -32.70 12.69 13.74
CA ASN A 4 -31.77 12.08 12.81
C ASN A 4 -30.35 12.24 13.36
N LYS A 5 -29.71 11.13 13.75
CA LYS A 5 -28.25 11.05 13.74
C LYS A 5 -27.84 10.97 12.27
N ILE A 6 -27.40 12.09 11.75
CA ILE A 6 -26.52 12.11 10.58
C ILE A 6 -25.20 11.58 11.09
N ASP A 7 -24.98 10.27 10.98
CA ASP A 7 -23.65 9.73 11.02
C ASP A 7 -22.96 10.23 9.76
N ASP A 8 -22.25 11.36 9.88
CA ASP A 8 -21.44 11.94 8.83
C ASP A 8 -20.41 10.90 8.36
N CYS A 9 -20.77 10.24 7.26
CA CYS A 9 -19.85 9.52 6.40
C CYS A 9 -18.91 10.56 5.80
N ASN A 10 -17.92 11.00 6.58
CA ASN A 10 -16.82 11.78 6.05
C ASN A 10 -16.03 10.83 5.15
N ASP A 11 -16.41 10.86 3.88
CA ASP A 11 -15.80 10.10 2.82
C ASP A 11 -14.34 10.49 2.79
N ALA A 12 -13.45 9.52 2.99
CA ALA A 12 -12.05 9.76 3.35
C ALA A 12 -11.23 10.25 2.15
N GLN A 13 -11.68 11.30 1.45
CA GLN A 13 -10.92 11.94 0.40
C GLN A 13 -9.65 12.53 1.04
N VAL A 14 -8.50 12.08 0.54
CA VAL A 14 -7.18 12.62 0.89
C VAL A 14 -6.68 13.33 -0.35
N ALA A 15 -6.43 14.62 -0.24
CA ALA A 15 -5.83 15.41 -1.30
C ALA A 15 -4.30 15.35 -1.20
N ILE A 16 -3.61 15.67 -2.31
CA ILE A 16 -2.14 15.73 -2.34
C ILE A 16 -1.60 16.72 -1.29
N ASN A 17 -2.31 17.84 -1.06
CA ASN A 17 -1.95 18.86 -0.06
C ASN A 17 -2.04 18.39 1.39
N ASP A 18 -2.71 17.26 1.65
CA ASP A 18 -2.78 16.67 2.98
C ASP A 18 -1.53 15.83 3.31
N LEU A 19 -0.70 15.52 2.30
CA LEU A 19 0.53 14.77 2.48
C LEU A 19 1.66 15.70 3.00
N PRO A 20 2.53 15.21 3.92
CA PRO A 20 2.62 13.85 4.40
C PRO A 20 1.67 13.52 5.56
N ILE A 21 1.15 12.29 5.59
CA ILE A 21 0.29 11.78 6.68
C ILE A 21 0.96 10.58 7.36
N THR A 22 1.01 10.62 8.70
CA THR A 22 1.54 9.52 9.52
C THR A 22 0.42 8.70 10.13
N PHE A 23 0.56 7.37 10.05
CA PHE A 23 -0.36 6.39 10.58
C PHE A 23 0.34 5.50 11.59
N LYS A 24 -0.25 5.32 12.76
CA LYS A 24 0.21 4.34 13.73
C LYS A 24 -0.45 3.00 13.43
N VAL A 25 0.35 2.01 13.03
CA VAL A 25 -0.11 0.70 12.58
C VAL A 25 0.67 -0.41 13.29
N LYS A 26 0.20 -1.66 13.19
CA LYS A 26 0.98 -2.82 13.61
C LYS A 26 1.48 -3.57 12.38
N TYR A 27 2.77 -3.80 12.29
CA TYR A 27 3.34 -4.54 11.18
C TYR A 27 3.09 -6.05 11.35
N ILE A 28 2.44 -6.67 10.37
CA ILE A 28 2.15 -8.11 10.40
C ILE A 28 3.38 -8.88 9.90
N GLY A 29 3.96 -8.42 8.80
CA GLY A 29 5.09 -9.05 8.15
C GLY A 29 5.12 -8.73 6.66
N SER A 30 5.99 -9.47 5.97
CA SER A 30 6.06 -9.51 4.52
C SER A 30 6.05 -10.93 4.00
N GLU A 31 5.57 -11.11 2.77
CA GLU A 31 5.47 -12.41 2.12
C GLU A 31 5.60 -12.23 0.59
N VAL A 32 6.16 -13.22 -0.10
CA VAL A 32 6.38 -13.16 -1.55
C VAL A 32 5.05 -13.06 -2.30
N ALA A 33 4.96 -12.08 -3.21
CA ALA A 33 3.88 -11.98 -4.19
C ALA A 33 4.25 -12.66 -5.50
N ARG A 34 3.22 -13.12 -6.24
CA ARG A 34 3.40 -13.76 -7.56
C ARG A 34 3.09 -12.83 -8.73
N GLY A 35 2.76 -11.58 -8.45
CA GLY A 35 2.34 -10.63 -9.46
C GLY A 35 2.39 -9.19 -8.96
N LEU A 36 2.14 -8.31 -9.91
CA LEU A 36 2.40 -6.88 -9.78
C LEU A 36 1.32 -6.13 -8.98
N TRP A 37 0.05 -6.41 -9.29
CA TRP A 37 -1.09 -5.66 -8.79
C TRP A 37 -2.36 -6.52 -8.82
N GLY A 38 -3.31 -6.21 -7.94
CA GLY A 38 -4.61 -6.88 -7.89
C GLY A 38 -4.76 -7.82 -6.68
N ILE A 39 -6.01 -7.99 -6.27
CA ILE A 39 -6.38 -8.69 -5.02
C ILE A 39 -5.91 -10.15 -5.04
N LYS A 40 -5.90 -10.80 -6.20
CA LYS A 40 -5.41 -12.18 -6.37
C LYS A 40 -3.97 -12.39 -5.90
N TYR A 41 -3.13 -11.35 -5.93
CA TYR A 41 -1.74 -11.44 -5.49
C TYR A 41 -1.51 -11.01 -4.04
N THR A 42 -2.44 -10.29 -3.42
CA THR A 42 -2.36 -9.90 -2.00
C THR A 42 -3.10 -10.86 -1.09
N ARG A 43 -4.20 -11.47 -1.55
CA ARG A 43 -5.11 -12.27 -0.72
C ARG A 43 -4.42 -13.42 0.03
N ARG A 44 -3.72 -14.29 -0.71
CA ARG A 44 -3.01 -15.44 -0.12
C ARG A 44 -1.88 -15.00 0.82
N PRO A 45 -0.96 -14.09 0.42
CA PRO A 45 0.05 -13.55 1.32
C PRO A 45 -0.52 -12.98 2.62
N VAL A 46 -1.60 -12.19 2.53
CA VAL A 46 -2.27 -11.62 3.71
C VAL A 46 -2.86 -12.71 4.60
N ASP A 47 -3.54 -13.72 4.04
CA ASP A 47 -4.06 -14.85 4.82
C ASP A 47 -2.96 -15.61 5.56
N ILE A 48 -1.82 -15.87 4.92
CA ILE A 48 -0.65 -16.51 5.54
C ILE A 48 -0.14 -15.67 6.71
N MET A 49 0.11 -14.38 6.47
CA MET A 49 0.65 -13.46 7.47
C MET A 49 -0.31 -13.28 8.66
N VAL A 50 -1.61 -13.12 8.40
CA VAL A 50 -2.64 -13.02 9.46
C VAL A 50 -2.77 -14.33 10.22
N GLY A 51 -2.73 -15.48 9.55
CA GLY A 51 -2.71 -16.79 10.18
C GLY A 51 -1.52 -16.96 11.12
N ALA A 52 -0.32 -16.59 10.66
CA ALA A 52 0.88 -16.60 11.49
C ALA A 52 0.77 -15.64 12.68
N ALA A 53 0.25 -14.43 12.47
CA ALA A 53 0.07 -13.43 13.52
C ALA A 53 -0.93 -13.87 14.61
N LYS A 54 -1.99 -14.59 14.24
CA LYS A 54 -2.97 -15.16 15.19
C LYS A 54 -2.38 -16.28 16.04
N ASN A 55 -1.37 -16.99 15.53
CA ASN A 55 -0.69 -18.09 16.22
C ASN A 55 0.57 -17.64 16.98
N LEU A 56 0.78 -16.33 17.17
CA LEU A 56 1.89 -15.82 17.96
C LEU A 56 1.77 -16.27 19.43
N PRO A 57 2.89 -16.61 20.08
CA PRO A 57 2.87 -16.97 21.49
C PRO A 57 2.38 -15.79 22.35
N PRO A 58 1.77 -16.04 23.52
CA PRO A 58 1.14 -14.99 24.35
C PRO A 58 2.05 -13.80 24.71
N ASN A 59 3.37 -14.05 24.78
CA ASN A 59 4.37 -13.04 25.13
C ASN A 59 4.88 -12.22 23.95
N LYS A 60 4.42 -12.50 22.72
CA LYS A 60 4.87 -11.81 21.51
C LYS A 60 3.72 -11.04 20.88
N THR A 61 3.92 -9.74 20.75
CA THR A 61 2.98 -8.84 20.06
C THR A 61 3.58 -8.38 18.74
N LEU A 62 2.70 -7.97 17.82
CA LEU A 62 3.13 -7.39 16.56
C LEU A 62 3.86 -6.05 16.80
N PRO A 63 4.95 -5.76 16.07
CA PRO A 63 5.63 -4.49 16.16
C PRO A 63 4.68 -3.33 15.85
N ILE A 64 4.76 -2.27 16.66
CA ILE A 64 4.03 -1.02 16.42
C ILE A 64 4.92 -0.12 15.59
N CYS A 65 4.38 0.41 14.50
CA CYS A 65 5.09 1.22 13.54
C CYS A 65 4.38 2.56 13.28
N GLU A 66 5.18 3.57 12.97
CA GLU A 66 4.72 4.78 12.29
C GLU A 66 4.97 4.61 10.79
N LEU A 67 3.89 4.59 10.03
CA LEU A 67 3.92 4.54 8.57
C LEU A 67 3.54 5.94 8.05
N LYS A 68 4.50 6.63 7.46
CA LYS A 68 4.35 7.97 6.91
C LYS A 68 4.27 7.91 5.38
N VAL A 69 3.12 8.29 4.84
CA VAL A 69 2.90 8.42 3.39
C VAL A 69 3.20 9.85 2.97
N SER A 70 3.99 10.01 1.91
CA SER A 70 4.34 11.28 1.29
C SER A 70 4.31 11.17 -0.23
N VAL A 71 4.45 12.29 -0.92
CA VAL A 71 4.57 12.33 -2.38
C VAL A 71 5.79 11.55 -2.91
N ASP A 72 6.82 11.37 -2.09
CA ASP A 72 8.05 10.66 -2.48
C ASP A 72 7.98 9.15 -2.18
N GLY A 73 6.94 8.68 -1.47
CA GLY A 73 6.76 7.28 -1.10
C GLY A 73 6.34 7.07 0.35
N VAL A 74 6.66 5.89 0.87
CA VAL A 74 6.27 5.42 2.21
C VAL A 74 7.50 5.23 3.08
N ASN A 75 7.53 5.91 4.22
CA ASN A 75 8.51 5.68 5.28
C ASN A 75 7.87 4.86 6.40
N LEU A 76 8.56 3.83 6.86
CA LEU A 76 8.13 2.95 7.93
C LEU A 76 9.14 2.99 9.06
N GLU A 77 8.71 3.31 10.28
CA GLU A 77 9.54 3.29 11.48
C GLU A 77 8.93 2.38 12.55
N ILE A 78 9.64 1.37 13.03
CA ILE A 78 9.22 0.54 14.17
C ILE A 78 9.48 1.32 15.48
N ILE A 79 8.39 1.66 16.17
CA ILE A 79 8.41 2.36 17.46
C ILE A 79 8.59 1.37 18.62
N SER A 80 8.05 0.16 18.47
CA SER A 80 8.10 -0.87 19.52
C SER A 80 8.11 -2.27 18.90
N PRO A 81 9.10 -3.12 19.23
CA PRO A 81 10.25 -2.85 20.12
C PRO A 81 11.27 -1.92 19.46
N LYS A 82 11.93 -1.06 20.26
CA LYS A 82 13.02 -0.20 19.78
C LYS A 82 14.27 -1.07 19.51
N ALA A 83 14.69 -1.18 18.26
CA ALA A 83 15.93 -1.81 17.83
C ALA A 83 16.76 -0.83 16.98
N SER A 84 18.03 -1.19 16.72
CA SER A 84 19.04 -0.30 16.13
C SER A 84 18.78 0.08 14.67
N ILE A 85 18.09 -0.78 13.92
CA ILE A 85 17.67 -0.52 12.53
C ILE A 85 16.17 -0.77 12.48
N ASN A 86 15.41 0.31 12.58
CA ASN A 86 13.95 0.28 12.67
C ASN A 86 13.26 1.09 11.58
N HIS A 87 14.01 1.69 10.65
CA HIS A 87 13.43 2.49 9.57
C HIS A 87 13.59 1.82 8.21
N TRP A 88 12.57 1.93 7.37
CA TRP A 88 12.60 1.60 5.95
C TRP A 88 12.00 2.74 5.16
N ASN A 89 12.62 3.05 4.03
CA ASN A 89 12.08 4.00 3.06
C ASN A 89 11.77 3.23 1.78
N TYR A 90 10.52 3.33 1.34
CA TYR A 90 10.02 2.74 0.11
C TYR A 90 9.63 3.87 -0.84
N PRO A 91 10.51 4.21 -1.79
CA PRO A 91 10.23 5.25 -2.78
C PRO A 91 8.97 4.91 -3.59
N ILE A 92 8.23 5.93 -4.02
CA ILE A 92 6.92 5.77 -4.66
C ILE A 92 6.97 4.91 -5.93
N ASP A 93 8.09 4.96 -6.67
CA ASP A 93 8.34 4.18 -7.89
C ASP A 93 8.62 2.68 -7.63
N THR A 94 8.79 2.28 -6.37
CA THR A 94 8.94 0.88 -5.96
C THR A 94 7.64 0.24 -5.50
N ILE A 95 6.58 1.03 -5.30
CA ILE A 95 5.29 0.56 -4.81
C ILE A 95 4.37 0.38 -6.02
N SER A 96 3.95 -0.87 -6.30
CA SER A 96 3.09 -1.15 -7.46
C SER A 96 1.61 -1.18 -7.12
N TYR A 97 1.27 -1.46 -5.86
CA TYR A 97 -0.11 -1.64 -5.45
C TYR A 97 -0.25 -1.35 -3.96
N GLY A 98 -1.35 -0.73 -3.56
CA GLY A 98 -1.68 -0.54 -2.16
C GLY A 98 -3.20 -0.50 -1.97
N VAL A 99 -3.69 -1.32 -1.06
CA VAL A 99 -5.13 -1.58 -0.92
C VAL A 99 -5.51 -1.92 0.52
N GLN A 100 -6.77 -1.66 0.86
CA GLN A 100 -7.41 -2.23 2.04
C GLN A 100 -7.89 -3.66 1.73
N ASP A 101 -7.56 -4.64 2.58
CA ASP A 101 -8.03 -6.01 2.39
C ASP A 101 -9.56 -6.11 2.57
N LEU A 102 -10.22 -6.93 1.73
CA LEU A 102 -11.68 -7.07 1.73
C LEU A 102 -12.20 -7.92 2.88
N VAL A 103 -11.43 -8.89 3.37
CA VAL A 103 -11.86 -9.81 4.44
C VAL A 103 -11.40 -9.27 5.78
N TYR A 104 -10.10 -8.98 5.91
CA TYR A 104 -9.52 -8.30 7.05
C TYR A 104 -9.56 -6.80 6.82
N THR A 105 -10.76 -6.23 6.87
CA THR A 105 -11.04 -4.82 6.58
C THR A 105 -10.24 -3.76 7.37
N ARG A 106 -9.51 -4.16 8.41
CA ARG A 106 -8.56 -3.30 9.14
C ARG A 106 -7.11 -3.42 8.64
N VAL A 107 -6.85 -4.28 7.67
CA VAL A 107 -5.53 -4.54 7.12
C VAL A 107 -5.34 -3.72 5.87
N PHE A 108 -4.23 -3.01 5.82
CA PHE A 108 -3.70 -2.41 4.62
C PHE A 108 -2.55 -3.27 4.11
N ALA A 109 -2.52 -3.53 2.82
CA ALA A 109 -1.46 -4.29 2.16
C ALA A 109 -0.90 -3.48 1.00
N MET A 110 0.42 -3.53 0.81
CA MET A 110 1.09 -2.96 -0.34
C MET A 110 2.04 -3.96 -0.98
N ILE A 111 2.17 -3.90 -2.30
CA ILE A 111 3.14 -4.67 -3.06
C ILE A 111 4.32 -3.75 -3.36
N LEU A 112 5.49 -4.18 -2.91
CA LEU A 112 6.78 -3.58 -3.24
C LEU A 112 7.46 -4.39 -4.31
N VAL A 113 8.24 -3.69 -5.12
CA VAL A 113 9.04 -4.30 -6.17
C VAL A 113 10.50 -3.97 -5.98
N LYS A 114 11.24 -5.07 -5.84
CA LYS A 114 12.67 -5.08 -5.65
C LYS A 114 13.35 -5.05 -7.02
N ASP A 115 14.44 -4.30 -7.11
CA ASP A 115 15.32 -4.36 -8.27
C ASP A 115 16.22 -5.60 -8.18
N ASP A 116 16.48 -6.17 -9.35
CA ASP A 116 17.53 -7.11 -9.74
C ASP A 116 17.72 -8.44 -8.99
N HIS A 117 17.87 -9.49 -9.82
CA HIS A 117 18.35 -10.85 -9.54
C HIS A 117 17.64 -11.73 -8.51
N CYS A 118 16.64 -11.24 -7.78
CA CYS A 118 15.83 -12.09 -6.93
C CYS A 118 14.87 -12.97 -7.75
N SER A 119 14.78 -14.27 -7.41
CA SER A 119 13.81 -15.20 -8.02
C SER A 119 12.35 -14.74 -7.85
N HIS A 120 12.10 -13.83 -6.91
CA HIS A 120 10.79 -13.27 -6.59
C HIS A 120 10.88 -11.73 -6.44
N PRO A 121 10.54 -10.97 -7.49
CA PRO A 121 10.69 -9.51 -7.48
C PRO A 121 9.59 -8.78 -6.71
N PHE A 122 8.49 -9.45 -6.36
CA PHE A 122 7.33 -8.87 -5.70
C PHE A 122 7.23 -9.31 -4.24
N GLU A 123 7.02 -8.35 -3.34
CA GLU A 123 6.82 -8.61 -1.91
C GLU A 123 5.59 -7.85 -1.39
N VAL A 124 4.68 -8.56 -0.74
CA VAL A 124 3.55 -7.97 -0.04
C VAL A 124 3.98 -7.60 1.37
N HIS A 125 3.75 -6.36 1.77
CA HIS A 125 3.82 -5.92 3.17
C HIS A 125 2.41 -5.68 3.70
N ALA A 126 2.11 -6.17 4.90
CA ALA A 126 0.79 -6.01 5.50
C ALA A 126 0.83 -5.38 6.89
N PHE A 127 -0.15 -4.52 7.15
CA PHE A 127 -0.24 -3.68 8.35
C PHE A 127 -1.66 -3.71 8.92
N VAL A 128 -1.80 -3.89 10.22
CA VAL A 128 -3.08 -3.73 10.93
C VAL A 128 -3.25 -2.28 11.35
N CYS A 129 -4.32 -1.64 10.89
CA CYS A 129 -4.75 -0.31 11.28
C CYS A 129 -5.71 -0.36 12.49
N ASP A 130 -5.88 0.76 13.20
CA ASP A 130 -6.78 0.85 14.36
C ASP A 130 -8.26 0.73 13.98
N SER A 131 -8.62 1.13 12.77
CA SER A 131 -10.00 1.06 12.27
C SER A 131 -10.02 0.81 10.76
N ARG A 132 -11.19 0.38 10.26
CA ARG A 132 -11.45 0.28 8.81
C ARG A 132 -11.32 1.64 8.12
N ALA A 133 -11.77 2.69 8.79
CA ALA A 133 -11.65 4.07 8.30
C ALA A 133 -10.18 4.50 8.17
N MET A 134 -9.32 4.11 9.10
CA MET A 134 -7.89 4.39 9.02
C MET A 134 -7.24 3.63 7.85
N ALA A 135 -7.56 2.34 7.67
CA ALA A 135 -7.06 1.57 6.53
C ALA A 135 -7.49 2.18 5.19
N ARG A 136 -8.75 2.62 5.10
CA ARG A 136 -9.28 3.33 3.93
C ARG A 136 -8.56 4.66 3.67
N LYS A 137 -8.36 5.46 4.73
CA LYS A 137 -7.63 6.73 4.65
C LYS A 137 -6.17 6.53 4.21
N LEU A 138 -5.52 5.47 4.68
CA LEU A 138 -4.17 5.10 4.29
C LEU A 138 -4.09 4.76 2.79
N THR A 139 -5.05 3.97 2.28
CA THR A 139 -5.17 3.68 0.84
C THR A 139 -5.33 4.95 0.02
N TYR A 140 -6.19 5.88 0.45
CA TYR A 140 -6.37 7.15 -0.26
C TYR A 140 -5.14 8.07 -0.19
N ALA A 141 -4.42 8.08 0.94
CA ALA A 141 -3.16 8.82 1.04
C ALA A 141 -2.12 8.31 0.03
N LEU A 142 -2.00 6.99 -0.12
CA LEU A 142 -1.11 6.41 -1.12
C LEU A 142 -1.60 6.68 -2.55
N ALA A 143 -2.91 6.62 -2.80
CA ALA A 143 -3.48 6.98 -4.10
C ALA A 143 -3.19 8.44 -4.48
N ALA A 144 -3.28 9.38 -3.53
CA ALA A 144 -2.91 10.78 -3.76
C ALA A 144 -1.42 10.92 -4.11
N ALA A 145 -0.54 10.17 -3.44
CA ALA A 145 0.88 10.14 -3.78
C ALA A 145 1.13 9.60 -5.20
N PHE A 146 0.42 8.54 -5.61
CA PHE A 146 0.49 8.04 -6.99
C PHE A 146 0.00 9.07 -8.01
N GLN A 147 -1.13 9.74 -7.76
CA GLN A 147 -1.64 10.78 -8.67
C GLN A 147 -0.62 11.90 -8.90
N ASP A 148 0.08 12.32 -7.84
CA ASP A 148 1.13 13.32 -7.92
C ASP A 148 2.35 12.80 -8.69
N TYR A 149 2.80 11.58 -8.39
CA TYR A 149 3.89 10.93 -9.13
C TYR A 149 3.59 10.83 -10.63
N SER A 150 2.40 10.35 -11.01
CA SER A 150 1.95 10.25 -12.40
C SER A 150 1.94 11.61 -13.10
N ARG A 151 1.54 12.68 -12.40
CA ARG A 151 1.59 14.05 -12.92
C ARG A 151 3.03 14.48 -13.20
N ARG A 152 3.93 14.31 -12.22
CA ARG A 152 5.36 14.66 -12.35
C ARG A 152 6.05 13.90 -13.48
N VAL A 153 5.76 12.61 -13.64
CA VAL A 153 6.32 11.77 -14.72
C VAL A 153 5.86 12.25 -16.11
N ARG A 154 4.59 12.68 -16.23
CA ARG A 154 4.04 13.22 -17.49
C ARG A 154 4.56 14.62 -17.82
N GLU A 155 4.62 15.51 -16.83
CA GLU A 155 5.04 16.90 -17.00
C GLU A 155 6.53 17.02 -17.28
N ASN A 156 7.34 16.18 -16.63
CA ASN A 156 8.79 16.23 -16.77
C ASN A 156 9.32 15.35 -17.92
N GLY A 157 8.45 14.88 -18.82
CA GLY A 157 8.78 14.21 -20.08
C GLY A 157 10.09 13.42 -20.04
N GLU A 158 10.04 12.20 -19.49
CA GLU A 158 11.22 11.33 -19.32
C GLU A 158 12.32 11.95 -18.44
N ILE A 159 12.11 12.05 -17.11
CA ILE A 159 13.24 12.22 -16.20
C ILE A 159 14.07 10.93 -16.20
N GLN A 160 15.11 10.96 -17.02
CA GLN A 160 16.41 10.27 -16.88
C GLN A 160 16.32 8.75 -16.68
N ASN A 161 16.47 8.05 -17.81
CA ASN A 161 16.67 6.60 -17.99
C ASN A 161 17.82 5.95 -17.18
N ASP A 162 18.43 6.61 -16.20
CA ASP A 162 19.68 6.11 -15.59
C ASP A 162 19.49 5.32 -14.27
N LYS A 163 18.27 5.23 -13.70
CA LYS A 163 18.06 4.52 -12.42
C LYS A 163 16.79 3.68 -12.29
N ILE A 164 15.91 3.68 -13.29
CA ILE A 164 14.66 2.92 -13.24
C ILE A 164 14.88 1.62 -14.03
N THR A 165 14.85 0.47 -13.35
CA THR A 165 14.94 -0.84 -14.03
C THR A 165 13.78 -0.99 -15.03
N PRO A 166 13.95 -1.75 -16.13
CA PRO A 166 12.88 -1.97 -17.11
C PRO A 166 11.61 -2.59 -16.49
N THR A 167 11.76 -3.30 -15.36
CA THR A 167 10.67 -3.72 -14.50
C THR A 167 9.93 -2.53 -13.90
N ARG A 168 10.60 -1.60 -13.21
CA ARG A 168 9.98 -0.38 -12.67
C ARG A 168 9.40 0.54 -13.74
N GLN A 169 9.98 0.55 -14.94
CA GLN A 169 9.46 1.30 -16.08
C GLN A 169 8.10 0.76 -16.56
N LYS A 170 7.90 -0.57 -16.59
CA LYS A 170 6.59 -1.17 -16.91
C LYS A 170 5.48 -0.81 -15.92
N PHE A 171 5.83 -0.38 -14.71
CA PHE A 171 4.87 -0.02 -13.66
C PHE A 171 4.48 1.44 -13.78
N ALA A 172 5.46 2.30 -14.09
CA ALA A 172 5.22 3.67 -14.47
C ALA A 172 4.39 3.80 -15.76
N ILE A 173 4.23 2.70 -16.52
CA ILE A 173 3.48 2.65 -17.79
C ILE A 173 2.04 2.15 -17.62
N ASP A 174 1.62 1.55 -16.49
CA ASP A 174 0.19 1.30 -16.25
C ASP A 174 -0.51 2.55 -15.67
N LEU A 175 -0.28 3.67 -16.38
CA LEU A 175 -1.01 4.94 -16.29
C LEU A 175 -2.07 5.01 -17.39
N ARG A 176 -2.68 3.86 -17.69
CA ARG A 176 -3.78 3.76 -18.64
C ARG A 176 -4.90 4.71 -18.19
N SER A 177 -5.47 5.39 -19.17
CA SER A 177 -6.58 6.31 -18.95
C SER A 177 -7.76 5.57 -18.28
N PRO A 178 -8.67 6.28 -17.58
CA PRO A 178 -9.85 5.65 -16.97
C PRO A 178 -10.67 4.79 -17.94
N GLU A 179 -10.64 5.09 -19.25
CA GLU A 179 -11.28 4.30 -20.31
C GLU A 179 -10.59 2.95 -20.57
N GLU A 180 -9.27 2.90 -20.51
CA GLU A 180 -8.49 1.67 -20.73
C GLU A 180 -8.45 0.76 -19.49
N LEU A 181 -8.67 1.32 -18.29
CA LEU A 181 -8.95 0.57 -17.07
C LEU A 181 -10.32 -0.12 -17.17
N ALA A 182 -11.35 0.58 -17.65
CA ALA A 182 -12.70 0.01 -17.81
C ALA A 182 -12.73 -1.20 -18.75
N ALA A 183 -11.88 -1.23 -19.78
CA ALA A 183 -11.74 -2.38 -20.69
C ALA A 183 -11.04 -3.61 -20.09
N GLY A 184 -10.38 -3.48 -18.94
CA GLY A 184 -9.78 -4.60 -18.19
C GLY A 184 -10.61 -5.07 -16.99
N VAL A 185 -11.69 -4.36 -16.64
CA VAL A 185 -12.58 -4.72 -15.52
C VAL A 185 -13.36 -6.01 -15.80
N ASP A 186 -13.64 -6.31 -17.07
CA ASP A 186 -14.38 -7.52 -17.45
C ASP A 186 -13.63 -8.83 -17.12
N ASP A 187 -12.30 -8.79 -16.92
CA ASP A 187 -11.49 -9.97 -16.56
C ASP A 187 -11.34 -10.16 -15.03
N GLU A 188 -11.81 -9.21 -14.22
CA GLU A 188 -11.75 -9.27 -12.74
C GLU A 188 -13.06 -9.71 -12.07
N THR A 189 -14.13 -9.97 -12.85
CA THR A 189 -15.45 -10.39 -12.32
C THR A 189 -15.77 -11.88 -12.44
N GLU A 190 -14.92 -12.72 -13.01
CA GLU A 190 -15.15 -14.17 -12.99
C GLU A 190 -14.47 -14.83 -11.78
N ALA A 191 -15.25 -14.98 -10.71
CA ALA A 191 -15.03 -15.93 -9.61
C ALA A 191 -16.04 -17.07 -9.71
#